data_AF-A0A7Z9ZYP1-F1
#
_entry.id   AF-A0A7Z9ZYP1-F1
#
_cell.length_a   1.000
_cell.length_b   1.000
_cell.length_c   1.000
_cell.angle_alpha   90.00
_cell.angle_beta   90.00
_cell.angle_gamma   90.00
#
_symmetry.space_group_name_H-M   'P 1'
#
loop_
_entity.id
_entity.type
_entity.pdbx_description
1 polymer ?
#
loop_
_entity_poly.entity_id
_entity_poly.type
_entity_poly.pdbx_seq_one_letter_code
_entity_poly.pdbx_strand_id
1 'polypeptide(L)'
;MLDEMEQLVEREGKFHIFGKVMIDEERFFVLLNKIRVALPDDIRRATEITRQGERVLEQAQQKAREVIERAKREAAQLVARDEIVKRAEEEARRIIARAEEQARRIREEAERYAKETRRAADDYARDVLGRLREVLNRAISRIEEGLRELAPKGPGEAQGR
;
A
#
# COMPACT_ATOMS: atom_id res chain seq x y z
N MET A 1 29.90 57.33 -29.63
CA MET A 1 29.02 58.08 -30.56
C MET A 1 28.27 59.21 -29.88
N LEU A 2 27.34 58.93 -28.94
CA LEU A 2 26.67 60.00 -28.18
C LEU A 2 27.68 60.79 -27.34
N ASP A 3 28.56 60.08 -26.63
CA ASP A 3 29.67 60.69 -25.87
C ASP A 3 30.63 61.51 -26.74
N GLU A 4 30.75 61.18 -28.03
CA GLU A 4 31.57 61.94 -28.99
C GLU A 4 30.85 63.21 -29.48
N MET A 5 29.52 63.18 -29.64
CA MET A 5 28.71 64.37 -29.93
C MET A 5 28.65 65.29 -28.71
N GLU A 6 28.54 64.72 -27.51
CA GLU A 6 28.61 65.45 -26.24
C GLU A 6 29.97 66.14 -26.09
N GLN A 7 31.06 65.42 -26.36
CA GLN A 7 32.41 66.01 -26.40
C GLN A 7 32.58 67.05 -27.51
N LEU A 8 31.95 66.90 -28.68
CA LEU A 8 31.96 67.91 -29.75
C LEU A 8 31.36 69.23 -29.24
N VAL A 9 30.24 69.15 -28.53
CA VAL A 9 29.56 70.31 -27.94
C VAL A 9 30.37 70.90 -26.78
N GLU A 10 30.95 70.08 -25.90
CA GLU A 10 31.70 70.54 -24.72
C GLU A 10 33.11 71.06 -25.02
N ARG A 11 33.85 70.47 -25.98
CA ARG A 11 35.25 70.81 -26.26
C ARG A 11 35.44 71.80 -27.41
N GLU A 12 34.66 71.69 -28.48
CA GLU A 12 34.79 72.56 -29.67
C GLU A 12 33.84 73.75 -29.63
N GLY A 13 32.76 73.66 -28.83
CA GLY A 13 31.85 74.76 -28.52
C GLY A 13 32.43 75.92 -27.70
N LYS A 14 33.75 76.01 -27.51
CA LYS A 14 34.39 77.04 -26.67
C LYS A 14 34.22 78.47 -27.19
N PHE A 15 33.93 78.65 -28.47
CA PHE A 15 33.55 79.94 -29.03
C PHE A 15 32.03 80.16 -28.93
N HIS A 16 31.61 80.75 -27.81
CA HIS A 16 30.23 81.18 -27.60
C HIS A 16 30.06 82.61 -28.13
N ILE A 17 29.27 82.78 -29.18
CA ILE A 17 28.93 84.10 -29.73
C ILE A 17 27.44 84.33 -29.49
N PHE A 18 27.10 85.31 -28.63
CA PHE A 18 25.72 85.65 -28.26
C PHE A 18 24.85 84.44 -27.82
N GLY A 19 25.41 83.57 -26.96
CA GLY A 19 24.71 82.39 -26.44
C GLY A 19 24.57 81.24 -27.44
N LYS A 20 25.21 81.33 -28.62
CA LYS A 20 25.24 80.25 -29.62
C LYS A 20 26.58 79.52 -29.58
N VAL A 21 26.50 78.19 -29.62
CA VAL A 21 27.64 77.29 -29.70
C VAL A 21 28.01 77.07 -31.16
N MET A 22 29.26 77.38 -31.54
CA MET A 22 29.80 77.07 -32.87
C MET A 22 30.43 75.68 -32.84
N ILE A 23 30.01 74.80 -33.74
CA ILE A 23 30.49 73.42 -33.88
C ILE A 23 30.79 73.13 -35.34
N ASP A 24 31.75 72.23 -35.57
CA ASP A 24 32.11 71.76 -36.91
C ASP A 24 30.93 70.98 -37.53
N GLU A 25 30.38 71.55 -38.60
CA GLU A 25 29.21 71.01 -39.30
C GLU A 25 29.49 69.62 -39.89
N GLU A 26 30.66 69.44 -40.50
CA GLU A 26 31.05 68.19 -41.16
C GLU A 26 31.16 67.05 -40.14
N ARG A 27 31.86 67.32 -39.02
CA ARG A 27 32.04 66.35 -37.92
C ARG A 27 30.73 66.03 -37.21
N PHE A 28 29.86 67.03 -37.01
CA PHE A 28 28.51 66.83 -36.48
C PHE A 28 27.66 65.93 -37.39
N PHE A 29 27.62 66.21 -38.71
CA PHE A 29 26.85 65.40 -39.66
C PHE A 29 27.40 63.98 -39.81
N VAL A 30 28.72 63.77 -39.70
CA VAL A 30 29.32 62.43 -39.68
C VAL A 30 28.84 61.64 -38.46
N LEU A 31 28.85 62.24 -37.26
CA LEU A 31 28.36 61.59 -36.05
C LEU A 31 26.85 61.31 -36.11
N LEU A 32 26.07 62.28 -36.61
CA LEU A 32 24.63 62.13 -36.81
C LEU A 32 24.31 60.99 -37.80
N ASN A 33 25.04 60.91 -38.92
CA ASN A 33 24.86 59.82 -39.89
C ASN A 33 25.25 58.47 -39.31
N LYS A 34 26.32 58.38 -38.51
CA LYS A 34 26.68 57.14 -37.80
C LYS A 34 25.57 56.66 -36.86
N ILE A 35 24.97 57.57 -36.07
CA ILE A 35 23.82 57.26 -35.22
C ILE A 35 22.62 56.85 -36.07
N ARG A 36 22.33 57.58 -37.14
CA ARG A 36 21.19 57.32 -38.04
C ARG A 36 21.29 55.95 -38.72
N VAL A 37 22.51 55.47 -39.00
CA VAL A 37 22.75 54.14 -39.57
C VAL A 37 22.71 53.04 -38.51
N ALA A 38 23.33 53.24 -37.34
CA ALA A 38 23.49 52.19 -36.33
C ALA A 38 22.27 52.02 -35.39
N LEU A 39 21.61 53.11 -35.01
CA LEU A 39 20.51 53.09 -34.05
C LEU A 39 19.31 52.20 -34.47
N PRO A 40 18.88 52.16 -35.75
CA PRO A 40 17.81 51.28 -36.19
C PRO A 40 18.16 49.78 -36.05
N ASP A 41 19.43 49.40 -36.23
CA ASP A 41 19.90 48.02 -36.03
C ASP A 41 19.92 47.67 -34.54
N ASP A 42 20.37 48.59 -33.70
CA ASP A 42 20.41 48.39 -32.24
C ASP A 42 19.00 48.24 -31.64
N ILE A 43 18.04 49.07 -32.07
CA ILE A 43 16.64 48.95 -31.65
C ILE A 43 16.04 47.61 -32.09
N ARG A 44 16.33 47.17 -33.32
CA ARG A 44 15.89 45.85 -33.81
C ARG A 44 16.46 44.72 -32.97
N ARG A 45 17.78 44.74 -32.70
CA ARG A 45 18.45 43.75 -31.84
C ARG A 45 17.86 43.73 -30.43
N ALA A 46 17.67 44.90 -29.81
CA ALA A 46 17.06 44.99 -28.48
C ALA A 46 15.63 44.40 -28.46
N THR A 47 14.83 44.70 -29.48
CA THR A 47 13.47 44.16 -29.62
C THR A 47 13.47 42.65 -29.81
N GLU A 48 14.40 42.10 -30.59
CA GLU A 48 14.56 40.66 -30.77
C GLU A 48 14.97 39.95 -29.48
N ILE A 49 15.92 40.52 -28.73
CA ILE A 49 16.33 39.98 -27.42
C ILE A 49 15.14 39.95 -26.46
N THR A 50 14.37 41.03 -26.36
CA THR A 50 13.17 41.08 -25.51
C THR A 50 12.17 40.00 -25.91
N ARG A 51 11.86 39.87 -27.21
CA ARG A 51 10.96 38.82 -27.72
C ARG A 51 11.48 37.41 -27.46
N GLN A 52 12.78 37.18 -27.55
CA GLN A 52 13.38 35.89 -27.21
C GLN A 52 13.24 35.61 -25.70
N GLY A 53 13.49 36.61 -24.87
CA GLY A 53 13.32 36.52 -23.41
C GLY A 53 11.89 36.18 -23.01
N GLU A 54 10.89 36.83 -23.61
CA GLU A 54 9.46 36.53 -23.40
C GLU A 54 9.13 35.10 -23.78
N ARG A 55 9.60 34.61 -24.94
CA ARG A 55 9.39 33.21 -25.36
C ARG A 55 10.04 32.22 -24.39
N VAL A 56 11.27 32.48 -23.95
CA VAL A 56 11.96 31.63 -22.98
C VAL A 56 11.20 31.59 -21.65
N LEU A 57 10.72 32.74 -21.17
CA LEU A 57 9.93 32.83 -19.95
C LEU A 57 8.62 32.05 -20.08
N GLU A 58 7.91 32.19 -21.19
CA GLU A 58 6.66 31.47 -21.44
C GLU A 58 6.88 29.95 -21.49
N GLN A 59 7.91 29.50 -22.20
CA GLN A 59 8.31 28.09 -22.24
C GLN A 59 8.69 27.56 -20.85
N ALA A 60 9.45 28.34 -20.07
CA ALA A 60 9.83 27.96 -18.71
C ALA A 60 8.61 27.84 -17.80
N GLN A 61 7.65 28.78 -17.90
CA GLN A 61 6.40 28.72 -17.16
C GLN A 61 5.55 27.52 -17.56
N GLN A 62 5.46 27.20 -18.85
CA GLN A 62 4.73 26.03 -19.33
C GLN A 62 5.36 24.74 -18.81
N LYS A 63 6.69 24.61 -18.92
CA LYS A 63 7.44 23.47 -18.38
C LYS A 63 7.25 23.31 -16.87
N ALA A 64 7.29 24.42 -16.13
CA ALA A 64 7.06 24.41 -14.68
C ALA A 64 5.65 23.91 -14.34
N ARG A 65 4.63 24.36 -15.06
CA ARG A 65 3.25 23.87 -14.91
C ARG A 65 3.15 22.38 -15.21
N GLU A 66 3.77 21.91 -16.29
CA GLU A 66 3.79 20.48 -16.66
C GLU A 66 4.45 19.62 -15.57
N VAL A 67 5.59 20.07 -15.02
CA VAL A 67 6.29 19.38 -13.93
C VAL A 67 5.42 19.30 -12.68
N ILE A 68 4.78 20.41 -12.30
CA ILE A 68 3.89 20.45 -11.13
C ILE A 68 2.70 19.50 -11.32
N GLU A 69 2.05 19.53 -12.49
CA GLU A 69 0.92 18.65 -12.76
C GLU A 69 1.32 17.18 -12.83
N ARG A 70 2.52 16.87 -13.34
CA ARG A 70 3.05 15.50 -13.29
C ARG A 70 3.29 15.06 -11.84
N ALA A 71 3.94 15.89 -11.03
CA ALA A 71 4.21 15.60 -9.62
C ALA A 71 2.91 15.38 -8.82
N LYS A 72 1.88 16.19 -9.05
CA LYS A 72 0.56 16.01 -8.42
C LYS A 72 -0.08 14.67 -8.81
N ARG A 73 -0.02 14.28 -10.08
CA ARG A 73 -0.55 12.98 -10.54
C ARG A 73 0.21 11.80 -9.92
N GLU A 74 1.54 11.88 -9.88
CA GLU A 74 2.37 10.86 -9.25
C GLU A 74 2.07 10.73 -7.75
N ALA A 75 1.96 11.85 -7.03
CA ALA A 75 1.59 11.86 -5.62
C ALA A 75 0.20 11.24 -5.37
N ALA A 76 -0.80 11.59 -6.18
CA ALA A 76 -2.14 11.01 -6.08
C ALA A 76 -2.12 9.49 -6.32
N GLN A 77 -1.33 9.01 -7.29
CA GLN A 77 -1.17 7.57 -7.54
C GLN A 77 -0.48 6.84 -6.37
N LEU A 78 0.53 7.46 -5.75
CA LEU A 78 1.22 6.88 -4.60
C LEU A 78 0.29 6.75 -3.39
N VAL A 79 -0.50 7.79 -3.09
CA VAL A 79 -1.49 7.75 -2.00
C VAL A 79 -2.55 6.67 -2.28
N ALA A 80 -3.06 6.61 -3.51
CA ALA A 80 -4.03 5.58 -3.90
C ALA A 80 -3.44 4.16 -3.74
N ARG A 81 -2.18 3.95 -4.14
CA ARG A 81 -1.48 2.66 -3.94
C ARG A 81 -1.32 2.33 -2.46
N ASP A 82 -0.94 3.28 -1.62
CA ASP A 82 -0.78 3.08 -0.18
C ASP A 82 -2.12 2.72 0.50
N GLU A 83 -3.21 3.39 0.12
CA GLU A 83 -4.55 3.04 0.59
C GLU A 83 -4.98 1.64 0.16
N ILE A 84 -4.69 1.24 -1.09
CA ILE A 84 -4.98 -0.11 -1.58
C ILE A 84 -4.18 -1.15 -0.77
N VAL A 85 -2.90 -0.90 -0.52
CA VAL A 85 -2.03 -1.79 0.26
C VAL A 85 -2.55 -1.92 1.70
N LYS A 86 -2.88 -0.80 2.36
CA LYS A 86 -3.45 -0.82 3.72
C LYS A 86 -4.75 -1.61 3.79
N ARG A 87 -5.67 -1.40 2.84
CA ARG A 87 -6.92 -2.17 2.78
C ARG A 87 -6.67 -3.65 2.54
N ALA A 88 -5.71 -4.00 1.69
CA ALA A 88 -5.34 -5.39 1.45
C ALA A 88 -4.75 -6.05 2.71
N GLU A 89 -3.91 -5.33 3.47
CA GLU A 89 -3.38 -5.81 4.75
C GLU A 89 -4.47 -6.00 5.80
N GLU A 90 -5.41 -5.06 5.91
CA GLU A 90 -6.56 -5.18 6.80
C GLU A 90 -7.42 -6.39 6.45
N GLU A 91 -7.74 -6.59 5.17
CA GLU A 91 -8.53 -7.74 4.72
C GLU A 91 -7.77 -9.06 4.94
N ALA A 92 -6.46 -9.10 4.68
CA ALA A 92 -5.63 -10.26 4.99
C ALA A 92 -5.67 -10.61 6.48
N ARG A 93 -5.55 -9.62 7.37
CA ARG A 93 -5.69 -9.83 8.82
C ARG A 93 -7.07 -10.37 9.20
N ARG A 94 -8.14 -9.87 8.57
CA ARG A 94 -9.50 -10.37 8.80
C ARG A 94 -9.67 -11.82 8.34
N ILE A 95 -9.10 -12.17 7.19
CA ILE A 95 -9.13 -13.55 6.66
C ILE A 95 -8.41 -14.49 7.63
N ILE A 96 -7.21 -14.12 8.08
CA ILE A 96 -6.43 -14.92 9.04
C ILE A 96 -7.20 -15.10 10.35
N ALA A 97 -7.73 -14.02 10.92
CA ALA A 97 -8.51 -14.10 12.17
C ALA A 97 -9.74 -15.02 12.05
N ARG A 98 -10.47 -14.94 10.93
CA ARG A 98 -11.60 -15.84 10.64
C ARG A 98 -11.15 -17.29 10.48
N ALA A 99 -10.04 -17.53 9.80
CA ALA A 99 -9.51 -18.87 9.60
C ALA A 99 -9.06 -19.49 10.94
N GLU A 100 -8.43 -18.72 11.81
CA GLU A 100 -8.03 -19.14 13.16
C GLU A 100 -9.26 -19.45 14.03
N GLU A 101 -10.29 -18.60 14.00
CA GLU A 101 -11.53 -18.84 14.73
C GLU A 101 -12.23 -20.11 14.23
N GLN A 102 -12.34 -20.28 12.92
CA GLN A 102 -12.94 -21.48 12.32
C GLN A 102 -12.14 -22.74 12.67
N ALA A 103 -10.81 -22.68 12.61
CA ALA A 103 -9.95 -23.79 12.99
C ALA A 103 -10.12 -24.16 14.47
N ARG A 104 -10.25 -23.17 15.35
CA ARG A 104 -10.53 -23.39 16.78
C ARG A 104 -11.88 -24.10 16.96
N ARG A 105 -12.94 -23.61 16.30
CA ARG A 105 -14.27 -24.22 16.36
C ARG A 105 -14.27 -25.67 15.89
N ILE A 106 -13.64 -25.96 14.75
CA ILE A 106 -13.50 -27.32 14.21
C ILE A 106 -12.80 -28.23 15.22
N ARG A 107 -11.71 -27.77 15.85
CA ARG A 107 -11.01 -28.56 16.88
C ARG A 107 -11.88 -28.84 18.09
N GLU A 108 -12.57 -27.84 18.61
CA GLU A 108 -13.47 -28.01 19.76
C GLU A 108 -14.64 -28.95 19.47
N GLU A 109 -15.20 -28.88 18.26
CA GLU A 109 -16.26 -29.77 17.79
C GLU A 109 -15.73 -31.20 17.63
N ALA A 110 -14.56 -31.39 17.02
CA ALA A 110 -13.92 -32.69 16.87
C ALA A 110 -13.58 -33.32 18.24
N GLU A 111 -13.08 -32.54 19.19
CA GLU A 111 -12.81 -33.01 20.56
C GLU A 111 -14.08 -33.41 21.30
N ARG A 112 -15.17 -32.64 21.15
CA ARG A 112 -16.47 -33.00 21.71
C ARG A 112 -16.99 -34.30 21.12
N TYR A 113 -16.99 -34.40 19.79
CA TYR A 113 -17.40 -35.60 19.09
C TYR A 113 -16.60 -36.83 19.52
N ALA A 114 -15.27 -36.73 19.58
CA ALA A 114 -14.40 -37.82 20.01
C ALA A 114 -14.70 -38.27 21.46
N LYS A 115 -14.96 -37.32 22.37
CA LYS A 115 -15.35 -37.64 23.76
C LYS A 115 -16.70 -38.35 23.82
N GLU A 116 -17.68 -37.89 23.05
CA GLU A 116 -19.01 -38.51 22.99
C GLU A 116 -18.94 -39.92 22.40
N THR A 117 -18.24 -40.11 21.28
CA THR A 117 -18.03 -41.43 20.68
C THR A 117 -17.34 -42.38 21.64
N ARG A 118 -16.29 -41.92 22.35
CA ARG A 118 -15.59 -42.75 23.33
C ARG A 118 -16.50 -43.15 24.48
N ARG A 119 -17.30 -42.24 25.03
CA ARG A 119 -18.27 -42.55 26.07
C ARG A 119 -19.30 -43.57 25.60
N ALA A 120 -19.86 -43.37 24.42
CA ALA A 120 -20.83 -44.31 23.84
C ALA A 120 -20.22 -45.71 23.65
N ALA A 121 -18.97 -45.79 23.21
CA ALA A 121 -18.25 -47.05 23.06
C ALA A 121 -17.99 -47.73 24.42
N ASP A 122 -17.58 -46.97 25.44
CA ASP A 122 -17.37 -47.48 26.80
C ASP A 122 -18.68 -48.01 27.41
N ASP A 123 -19.79 -47.29 27.23
CA ASP A 123 -21.11 -47.70 27.73
C ASP A 123 -21.63 -48.93 26.99
N TYR A 124 -21.44 -49.01 25.68
CA TYR A 124 -21.76 -50.20 24.90
C TYR A 124 -20.94 -51.41 25.36
N ALA A 125 -19.64 -51.25 25.57
CA ALA A 125 -18.78 -52.31 26.07
C ALA A 125 -19.23 -52.80 27.46
N ARG A 126 -19.62 -51.88 28.35
CA ARG A 126 -20.18 -52.24 29.67
C ARG A 126 -21.47 -53.05 29.55
N ASP A 127 -22.39 -52.67 28.67
CA ASP A 127 -23.64 -53.40 28.45
C ASP A 127 -23.37 -54.81 27.93
N VAL A 128 -22.51 -54.96 26.91
CA VAL A 128 -22.14 -56.27 26.35
C VAL A 128 -21.48 -57.16 27.39
N LEU A 129 -20.51 -56.62 28.15
CA LEU A 129 -19.84 -57.36 29.22
C LEU A 129 -20.81 -57.72 30.37
N GLY A 130 -21.75 -56.84 30.69
CA GLY A 130 -22.79 -57.07 31.68
C GLY A 130 -23.69 -58.25 31.28
N ARG A 131 -24.18 -58.26 30.03
CA ARG A 131 -24.98 -59.36 29.48
C ARG A 131 -24.20 -60.67 29.43
N LEU A 132 -22.93 -60.62 29.04
CA LEU A 132 -22.06 -61.81 29.03
C LEU A 132 -21.91 -62.38 30.44
N ARG A 133 -21.70 -61.53 31.44
CA ARG A 133 -21.63 -61.95 32.86
C ARG A 133 -22.91 -62.66 33.30
N GLU A 134 -24.08 -62.15 32.93
CA GLU A 134 -25.35 -62.80 33.25
C GLU A 134 -25.50 -64.18 32.59
N VAL A 135 -25.09 -64.30 31.32
CA VAL A 135 -25.10 -65.58 30.60
C VAL A 135 -24.18 -66.59 31.29
N LEU A 136 -22.96 -66.18 31.66
CA LEU A 136 -22.01 -67.03 32.35
C LEU A 136 -22.51 -67.45 33.73
N ASN A 137 -23.10 -66.54 34.51
CA ASN A 137 -23.68 -66.87 35.81
C ASN A 137 -24.80 -67.92 35.68
N ARG A 138 -25.70 -67.76 34.71
CA ARG A 138 -26.74 -68.77 34.43
C ARG A 138 -26.15 -70.12 34.03
N ALA A 139 -25.08 -70.13 33.24
CA ALA A 139 -24.39 -71.35 32.84
C ALA A 139 -23.75 -72.06 34.05
N ILE A 140 -23.07 -71.31 34.93
CA ILE A 140 -22.49 -71.82 36.17
C ILE A 140 -23.57 -72.41 37.08
N SER A 141 -24.68 -71.71 37.33
CA SER A 141 -25.76 -72.22 38.18
C SER A 141 -26.34 -73.54 37.65
N ARG A 142 -26.52 -73.68 36.34
CA ARG A 142 -26.96 -74.95 35.73
C ARG A 142 -25.95 -76.08 35.90
N ILE A 143 -24.66 -75.78 35.81
CA ILE A 143 -23.61 -76.78 36.07
C ILE A 143 -23.63 -77.20 37.54
N GLU A 144 -23.77 -76.27 38.47
CA GLU A 144 -23.88 -76.56 39.91
C GLU A 144 -25.11 -77.40 40.24
N GLU A 145 -26.26 -77.09 39.65
CA GLU A 145 -27.49 -77.88 39.77
C GLU A 145 -27.28 -79.32 39.26
N GLY A 146 -26.72 -79.48 38.05
CA GLY A 146 -26.41 -80.80 37.49
C GLY A 146 -25.40 -81.60 38.32
N LEU A 147 -24.39 -80.94 38.90
CA LEU A 147 -23.42 -81.59 39.80
C LEU A 147 -24.07 -82.04 41.11
N ARG A 148 -25.04 -81.29 41.65
CA ARG A 148 -25.79 -81.70 42.86
C ARG A 148 -26.68 -82.91 42.61
N GLU A 149 -27.30 -83.01 41.43
CA GLU A 149 -28.10 -84.19 41.05
C GLU A 149 -27.25 -85.46 40.91
N LEU A 150 -26.00 -85.31 40.46
CA LEU A 150 -25.04 -86.40 40.32
C LEU A 150 -24.32 -86.76 41.63
N ALA A 151 -24.43 -85.93 42.67
CA ALA A 151 -23.86 -86.25 43.98
C ALA A 151 -24.62 -87.46 44.56
N PRO A 152 -23.92 -88.55 44.95
CA PRO A 152 -24.57 -89.76 45.43
C PRO A 152 -25.39 -89.43 46.68
N LYS A 153 -26.68 -89.81 46.70
CA LYS A 153 -27.45 -89.86 47.94
C LYS A 153 -26.68 -90.76 48.92
N GLY A 154 -26.22 -90.18 50.03
CA GLY A 154 -25.43 -90.91 51.03
C GLY A 154 -26.15 -92.18 51.50
N PRO A 155 -25.42 -93.25 51.84
CA PRO A 155 -26.02 -94.49 52.30
C PRO A 155 -26.58 -94.31 53.73
N GLY A 156 -27.91 -94.33 53.83
CA GLY A 156 -28.69 -94.28 55.06
C GLY A 156 -30.05 -93.68 54.69
N GLU A 157 -31.13 -94.44 54.57
CA GLU A 157 -31.69 -95.32 55.60
C GLU A 157 -32.19 -96.63 54.97
N ALA A 158 -31.52 -97.74 55.31
CA ALA A 158 -32.14 -99.05 55.33
C ALA A 158 -32.62 -99.28 56.77
N GLN A 159 -33.94 -99.26 57.01
CA GLN A 159 -34.68 -100.09 57.98
C GLN A 159 -36.02 -99.42 58.35
N GLY A 160 -37.14 -100.12 58.11
CA GLY A 160 -38.41 -99.62 58.60
C GLY A 160 -39.68 -100.36 58.19
N ARG A 161 -39.69 -101.69 58.29
CA ARG A 161 -40.86 -102.61 58.30
C ARG A 161 -41.53 -102.96 56.97
#